data_AF-A0A7V8YVB8-F1
#
_entry.id   AF-A0A7V8YVB8-F1
#
_cell.length_a   1.000
_cell.length_b   1.000
_cell.length_c   1.000
_cell.angle_alpha   90.00
_cell.angle_beta   90.00
_cell.angle_gamma   90.00
#
_symmetry.space_group_name_H-M   'P 1'
#
loop_
_entity.id
_entity.type
_entity.pdbx_description
1 polymer ?
#
loop_
_entity_poly.entity_id
_entity_poly.type
_entity_poly.pdbx_seq_one_letter_code
_entity_poly.pdbx_strand_id
1 'polypeptide(L)'
;MKHRLSTLAAVVVASLTLAGSAFAFDCIRVSSSLQGLHASAKSGKWLVLDFSTAGGARQTFADVIEQEITPARATCFSAEYAKAGQPLFFAIGIGVAGPNGVLAHLNPNTKVLSDGKGIDHLEASGIFPAFLGASFACGIPVV
;
A
#
# COMPACT_ATOMS: atom_id res chain seq x y z
N MET A 1 -30.00 -1.42 -19.00
CA MET A 1 -28.58 -1.57 -19.44
C MET A 1 -27.76 -0.28 -19.31
N LYS A 2 -28.31 0.90 -19.62
CA LYS A 2 -27.59 2.20 -19.56
C LYS A 2 -26.95 2.50 -18.20
N HIS A 3 -27.66 2.26 -17.10
CA HIS A 3 -27.11 2.48 -15.75
C HIS A 3 -25.92 1.57 -15.42
N ARG A 4 -25.92 0.31 -15.88
CA ARG A 4 -24.81 -0.62 -15.62
C ARG A 4 -23.53 -0.21 -16.36
N LEU A 5 -23.65 0.31 -17.59
CA LEU A 5 -22.52 0.84 -18.34
C LEU A 5 -21.95 2.11 -17.70
N SER A 6 -22.81 2.99 -17.21
CA SER A 6 -22.39 4.22 -16.52
C SER A 6 -21.69 3.93 -15.18
N THR A 7 -22.17 2.94 -14.42
CA THR A 7 -21.49 2.50 -13.19
C THR A 7 -20.14 1.86 -13.49
N LEU A 8 -20.05 1.01 -14.52
CA LEU A 8 -18.77 0.41 -14.92
C LEU A 8 -17.76 1.47 -15.39
N ALA A 9 -18.21 2.44 -16.18
CA ALA A 9 -17.37 3.54 -16.64
C ALA A 9 -16.89 4.41 -15.48
N ALA A 10 -17.73 4.68 -14.48
CA ALA A 10 -17.34 5.43 -13.29
C ALA A 10 -16.27 4.69 -12.46
N VAL A 11 -16.42 3.36 -12.30
CA VAL A 11 -15.42 2.52 -11.59
C VAL A 11 -14.10 2.47 -12.36
N VAL A 12 -14.14 2.33 -13.69
CA VAL A 12 -12.93 2.31 -14.52
C VAL A 12 -12.21 3.66 -14.53
N VAL A 13 -12.95 4.77 -14.55
CA VAL A 13 -12.35 6.12 -14.50
C VAL A 13 -11.78 6.41 -13.11
N ALA A 14 -12.48 6.06 -12.03
CA ALA A 14 -11.97 6.21 -10.65
C ALA A 14 -10.68 5.42 -10.44
N SER A 15 -10.66 4.15 -10.87
CA SER A 15 -9.46 3.30 -10.80
C SER A 15 -8.31 3.80 -11.69
N LEU A 16 -8.59 4.37 -12.87
CA LEU A 16 -7.54 5.02 -13.68
C LEU A 16 -7.02 6.32 -13.06
N THR A 17 -7.86 7.10 -12.38
CA THR A 17 -7.42 8.35 -11.72
C THR A 17 -6.61 8.11 -10.46
N LEU A 18 -6.89 7.03 -9.73
CA LEU A 18 -6.05 6.57 -8.62
C LEU A 18 -4.74 5.95 -9.12
N ALA A 19 -4.74 5.27 -10.27
CA ALA A 19 -3.53 4.78 -10.92
C ALA A 19 -2.70 5.88 -11.62
N GLY A 20 -3.31 7.03 -11.95
CA GLY A 20 -2.71 8.05 -12.82
C GLY A 20 -1.99 9.20 -12.11
N SER A 21 -2.13 9.36 -10.80
CA SER A 21 -1.61 10.54 -10.07
C SER A 21 -0.28 10.28 -9.33
N ALA A 22 0.18 9.04 -9.30
CA ALA A 22 1.41 8.61 -8.61
C ALA A 22 2.58 8.34 -9.57
N PHE A 23 2.63 9.01 -10.73
CA PHE A 23 3.77 8.88 -11.61
C PHE A 23 4.99 9.61 -11.03
N ALA A 24 5.91 8.77 -10.55
CA ALA A 24 7.21 9.00 -9.94
C ALA A 24 7.20 9.09 -8.39
N PHE A 25 7.80 8.08 -7.75
CA PHE A 25 8.28 8.05 -6.35
C PHE A 25 7.37 7.50 -5.24
N ASP A 26 6.40 6.63 -5.50
CA ASP A 26 5.73 5.85 -4.43
C ASP A 26 6.67 4.76 -3.90
N CYS A 27 7.69 5.22 -3.17
CA CYS A 27 8.63 4.36 -2.49
C CYS A 27 7.93 3.70 -1.30
N ILE A 28 7.95 2.37 -1.26
CA ILE A 28 7.67 1.63 -0.04
C ILE A 28 8.94 1.56 0.80
N ARG A 29 8.77 1.57 2.12
CA ARG A 29 9.81 1.19 3.05
C ARG A 29 9.36 -0.03 3.82
N VAL A 30 10.15 -1.09 3.73
CA VAL A 30 9.98 -2.31 4.51
C VAL A 30 11.02 -2.30 5.63
N SER A 31 10.59 -2.57 6.85
CA SER A 31 11.47 -2.64 8.03
C SER A 31 11.41 -4.03 8.64
N SER A 32 12.44 -4.39 9.39
CA SER A 32 12.45 -5.61 10.20
C SER A 32 11.53 -5.55 11.42
N SER A 33 11.03 -4.35 11.79
CA SER A 33 10.07 -4.21 12.90
C SER A 33 9.05 -3.08 12.67
N LEU A 34 7.82 -3.31 13.14
CA LEU A 34 6.74 -2.32 13.10
C LEU A 34 7.08 -1.07 13.93
N GLN A 35 7.75 -1.23 15.08
CA GLN A 35 8.25 -0.11 15.88
C GLN A 35 9.21 0.80 15.10
N GLY A 36 10.10 0.21 14.29
CA GLY A 36 11.01 0.95 13.43
C GLY A 36 10.30 1.78 12.35
N LEU A 37 9.19 1.25 11.81
CA LEU A 37 8.33 2.00 10.88
C LEU A 37 7.64 3.17 11.59
N HIS A 38 7.00 2.95 12.73
CA HIS A 38 6.33 4.01 13.47
C HIS A 38 7.29 5.12 13.91
N ALA A 39 8.50 4.78 14.33
CA ALA A 39 9.52 5.77 14.68
C ALA A 39 9.87 6.68 13.48
N SER A 40 9.80 6.14 12.26
CA SER A 40 10.13 6.84 11.03
C SER A 40 8.99 7.69 10.48
N ALA A 41 7.76 7.26 10.73
CA ALA A 41 6.54 7.97 10.38
C ALA A 41 6.34 9.27 11.16
N LYS A 42 7.08 9.49 12.27
CA LYS A 42 7.06 10.76 13.03
C LYS A 42 7.38 12.00 12.20
N SER A 43 8.09 11.83 11.08
CA SER A 43 8.38 12.92 10.13
C SER A 43 7.15 13.40 9.34
N GLY A 44 6.04 12.66 9.37
CA GLY A 44 4.84 12.95 8.57
C GLY A 44 4.98 12.66 7.07
N LYS A 45 6.12 12.11 6.65
CA LYS A 45 6.41 11.77 5.25
C LYS A 45 6.21 10.31 4.91
N TRP A 46 5.88 9.48 5.91
CA TRP A 46 5.68 8.04 5.74
C TRP A 46 4.35 7.65 6.37
N LEU A 47 3.47 7.04 5.59
CA LEU A 47 2.27 6.39 6.09
C LEU A 47 2.58 4.94 6.40
N VAL A 48 2.26 4.48 7.61
CA VAL A 48 2.47 3.08 7.99
C VAL A 48 1.21 2.28 7.68
N LEU A 49 1.39 1.17 6.98
CA LEU A 49 0.37 0.17 6.72
C LEU A 49 0.74 -1.10 7.47
N ASP A 50 -0.19 -1.60 8.26
CA ASP A 50 -0.04 -2.83 9.03
C ASP A 50 -1.17 -3.79 8.68
N PHE A 51 -0.84 -4.88 7.99
CA PHE A 51 -1.75 -5.96 7.64
C PHE A 51 -1.43 -7.26 8.40
N SER A 52 -0.52 -7.21 9.38
CA SER A 52 -0.08 -8.38 10.15
C SER A 52 -1.15 -8.95 11.06
N THR A 53 -2.14 -8.14 11.44
CA THR A 53 -3.26 -8.53 12.29
C THR A 53 -4.55 -7.89 11.80
N ALA A 54 -5.70 -8.44 12.21
CA ALA A 54 -6.99 -7.84 11.93
C ALA A 54 -7.11 -6.42 12.51
N GLY A 55 -6.55 -6.17 13.70
CA GLY A 55 -6.54 -4.85 14.33
C GLY A 55 -5.72 -3.83 13.53
N GLY A 56 -4.50 -4.21 13.16
CA GLY A 56 -3.64 -3.38 12.30
C GLY A 56 -4.28 -3.09 10.94
N ALA A 57 -4.87 -4.12 10.31
CA ALA A 57 -5.51 -3.96 9.01
C ALA A 57 -6.68 -3.00 9.10
N ARG A 58 -7.54 -3.18 10.10
CA ARG A 58 -8.67 -2.28 10.33
C ARG A 58 -8.23 -0.83 10.56
N GLN A 59 -7.18 -0.63 11.37
CA GLN A 59 -6.63 0.71 11.62
C GLN A 59 -6.07 1.33 10.34
N THR A 60 -5.32 0.55 9.54
CA THR A 60 -4.79 1.00 8.24
C THR A 60 -5.92 1.42 7.31
N PHE A 61 -6.99 0.63 7.25
CA PHE A 61 -8.16 0.96 6.44
C PHE A 61 -8.83 2.27 6.88
N ALA A 62 -8.98 2.49 8.19
CA ALA A 62 -9.58 3.71 8.72
C ALA A 62 -8.69 4.95 8.53
N ASP A 63 -7.40 4.85 8.86
CA ASP A 63 -6.51 6.02 8.96
C ASP A 63 -5.81 6.39 7.65
N VAL A 64 -5.57 5.41 6.77
CA VAL A 64 -4.77 5.59 5.54
C VAL A 64 -5.62 5.47 4.29
N ILE A 65 -6.51 4.47 4.24
CA ILE A 65 -7.38 4.21 3.10
C ILE A 65 -8.69 5.01 3.23
N GLU A 66 -8.92 5.65 4.38
CA GLU A 66 -10.12 6.44 4.70
C GLU A 66 -11.43 5.64 4.52
N GLN A 67 -11.37 4.35 4.84
CA GLN A 67 -12.47 3.42 4.68
C GLN A 67 -12.67 2.57 5.93
N GLU A 68 -13.84 2.70 6.55
CA GLU A 68 -14.23 1.81 7.64
C GLU A 68 -14.55 0.39 7.14
N ILE A 69 -13.91 -0.61 7.73
CA ILE A 69 -14.21 -2.02 7.48
C ILE A 69 -14.64 -2.73 8.76
N THR A 70 -15.52 -3.73 8.61
CA THR A 70 -16.00 -4.50 9.75
C THR A 70 -14.90 -5.40 10.32
N PRO A 71 -14.98 -5.79 11.62
CA PRO A 71 -14.02 -6.74 12.19
C PRO A 71 -13.89 -8.05 11.39
N ALA A 72 -15.01 -8.57 10.87
CA ALA A 72 -15.00 -9.78 10.05
C ALA A 72 -14.22 -9.60 8.74
N ARG A 73 -14.37 -8.43 8.08
CA ARG A 73 -13.62 -8.10 6.86
C ARG A 73 -12.13 -7.90 7.15
N ALA A 74 -11.79 -7.25 8.26
CA ALA A 74 -10.39 -7.06 8.65
C ALA A 74 -9.69 -8.38 8.95
N THR A 75 -10.35 -9.30 9.67
CA THR A 75 -9.84 -10.66 9.91
C THR A 75 -9.63 -11.41 8.61
N CYS A 76 -10.64 -11.43 7.73
CA CYS A 76 -10.51 -12.05 6.42
C CYS A 76 -9.33 -11.46 5.64
N PHE A 77 -9.25 -10.12 5.55
CA PHE A 77 -8.24 -9.43 4.77
C PHE A 77 -6.82 -9.78 5.23
N SER A 78 -6.55 -9.69 6.55
CA SER A 78 -5.21 -10.02 7.08
C SER A 78 -4.83 -11.48 6.80
N ALA A 79 -5.79 -12.41 6.84
CA ALA A 79 -5.56 -13.82 6.57
C ALA A 79 -5.31 -14.09 5.08
N GLU A 80 -6.06 -13.45 4.18
CA GLU A 80 -5.86 -13.59 2.73
C GLU A 80 -4.56 -12.91 2.28
N TYR A 81 -4.27 -11.70 2.77
CA TYR A 81 -3.06 -10.96 2.43
C TYR A 81 -1.80 -11.73 2.85
N ALA A 82 -1.81 -12.37 4.02
CA ALA A 82 -0.68 -13.18 4.49
C ALA A 82 -0.32 -14.36 3.57
N LYS A 83 -1.27 -14.87 2.77
CA LYS A 83 -1.00 -15.95 1.80
C LYS A 83 -0.20 -15.48 0.59
N ALA A 84 -0.13 -14.17 0.33
CA ALA A 84 0.55 -13.62 -0.83
C ALA A 84 2.08 -13.60 -0.70
N GLY A 85 2.64 -13.87 0.49
CA GLY A 85 4.08 -13.82 0.73
C GLY A 85 4.68 -12.41 0.73
N GLN A 86 3.82 -11.39 0.70
CA GLN A 86 4.22 -9.98 0.72
C GLN A 86 4.51 -9.48 2.14
N PRO A 87 5.27 -8.38 2.31
CA PRO A 87 5.48 -7.77 3.62
C PRO A 87 4.16 -7.47 4.31
N LEU A 88 4.00 -7.98 5.53
CA LEU A 88 2.79 -7.80 6.34
C LEU A 88 2.64 -6.39 6.89
N PHE A 89 3.72 -5.63 6.93
CA PHE A 89 3.72 -4.22 7.30
C PHE A 89 4.81 -3.49 6.53
N PHE A 90 4.52 -2.26 6.13
CA PHE A 90 5.40 -1.42 5.34
C PHE A 90 4.97 0.04 5.49
N ALA A 91 5.74 0.97 4.96
CA ALA A 91 5.33 2.37 4.87
C ALA A 91 5.36 2.87 3.45
N ILE A 92 4.41 3.71 3.04
CA ILE A 92 4.42 4.41 1.76
C ILE A 92 4.89 5.84 1.99
N GLY A 93 5.83 6.29 1.17
CA GLY A 93 6.33 7.66 1.22
C GLY A 93 5.37 8.66 0.56
N ILE A 94 4.98 9.71 1.28
CA ILE A 94 4.27 10.87 0.69
C ILE A 94 5.24 12.04 0.61
N GLY A 95 5.68 12.37 -0.61
CA GLY A 95 6.59 13.49 -0.84
C GLY A 95 7.94 13.30 -0.15
N VAL A 96 8.42 12.06 -0.09
CA VAL A 96 9.75 11.75 0.42
C VAL A 96 10.77 12.02 -0.69
N ALA A 97 11.55 13.08 -0.52
CA ALA A 97 12.65 13.41 -1.43
C ALA A 97 13.97 13.38 -0.65
N GLY A 98 14.97 12.69 -1.20
CA GLY A 98 16.35 12.82 -0.75
C GLY A 98 17.00 14.11 -1.26
N PRO A 99 18.27 14.37 -0.91
CA PRO A 99 19.05 15.43 -1.55
C PRO A 99 18.96 15.30 -3.09
N ASN A 100 18.77 16.43 -3.79
CA ASN A 100 18.55 16.49 -5.24
C ASN A 100 17.27 15.82 -5.76
N GLY A 101 16.28 15.59 -4.89
CA GLY A 101 14.98 15.03 -5.28
C GLY A 101 14.96 13.51 -5.41
N VAL A 102 16.10 12.84 -5.18
CA VAL A 102 16.22 11.38 -5.33
C VAL A 102 16.51 10.74 -3.99
N LEU A 103 15.59 9.91 -3.52
CA LEU A 103 15.82 9.03 -2.39
C LEU A 103 16.98 8.08 -2.68
N ALA A 104 17.94 7.99 -1.76
CA ALA A 104 19.13 7.13 -1.89
C ALA A 104 20.00 7.42 -3.14
N HIS A 105 20.09 8.68 -3.59
CA HIS A 105 20.90 9.12 -4.74
C HIS A 105 22.36 8.62 -4.75
N LEU A 106 22.94 8.33 -3.58
CA LEU A 106 24.32 7.85 -3.43
C LEU A 106 24.44 6.33 -3.28
N ASN A 107 23.35 5.56 -3.47
CA ASN A 107 23.42 4.10 -3.36
C ASN A 107 24.10 3.52 -4.61
N PRO A 108 25.29 2.89 -4.49
CA PRO A 108 25.97 2.28 -5.63
C PRO A 108 25.26 1.01 -6.14
N ASN A 109 24.30 0.47 -5.39
CA ASN A 109 23.61 -0.77 -5.74
C ASN A 109 22.31 -0.47 -6.50
N THR A 110 22.41 -0.29 -7.81
CA THR A 110 21.27 0.01 -8.70
C THR A 110 20.39 -1.20 -9.06
N LYS A 111 20.80 -2.41 -8.67
CA LYS A 111 20.13 -3.69 -9.04
C LYS A 111 19.22 -4.27 -7.95
N VAL A 112 19.04 -3.59 -6.82
CA VAL A 112 18.31 -4.11 -5.63
C VAL A 112 16.93 -3.50 -5.46
N LEU A 113 16.43 -2.81 -6.48
CA LEU A 113 15.05 -2.38 -6.52
C LEU A 113 14.20 -3.62 -6.85
N SER A 114 13.11 -3.84 -6.12
CA SER A 114 12.05 -4.86 -6.31
C SER A 114 12.18 -6.17 -5.54
N ASP A 115 12.93 -6.23 -4.43
CA ASP A 115 13.01 -7.42 -3.57
C ASP A 115 12.15 -7.34 -2.29
N GLY A 116 11.39 -6.26 -2.12
CA GLY A 116 10.55 -6.04 -0.94
C GLY A 116 11.34 -5.76 0.33
N LYS A 117 12.59 -5.31 0.24
CA LYS A 117 13.43 -4.93 1.38
C LYS A 117 13.91 -3.49 1.28
N GLY A 118 14.12 -2.85 2.43
CA GLY A 118 14.65 -1.49 2.46
C GLY A 118 13.67 -0.50 1.83
N ILE A 119 14.11 0.26 0.83
CA ILE A 119 13.27 1.19 0.06
C ILE A 119 13.09 0.61 -1.35
N ASP A 120 11.83 0.47 -1.77
CA ASP A 120 11.48 -0.21 -3.01
C ASP A 120 10.32 0.50 -3.74
N HIS A 121 10.06 0.14 -4.99
CA HIS A 121 8.95 0.62 -5.79
C HIS A 121 7.67 -0.17 -5.48
N LEU A 122 6.59 0.52 -5.10
CA LEU A 122 5.31 -0.11 -4.83
C LEU A 122 4.83 -0.97 -6.02
N GLU A 123 4.92 -0.43 -7.25
CA GLU A 123 4.49 -1.13 -8.46
C GLU A 123 5.26 -2.44 -8.75
N ALA A 124 6.50 -2.55 -8.28
CA ALA A 124 7.36 -3.70 -8.57
C ALA A 124 7.40 -4.73 -7.43
N SER A 125 6.91 -4.37 -6.24
CA SER A 125 6.92 -5.22 -5.04
C SER A 125 5.87 -6.34 -5.04
N GLY A 126 4.80 -6.23 -5.82
CA GLY A 126 3.65 -7.14 -5.77
C GLY A 126 2.70 -6.90 -4.59
N ILE A 127 2.96 -5.88 -3.75
CA ILE A 127 2.08 -5.47 -2.64
C ILE A 127 0.70 -5.04 -3.15
N PHE A 128 0.66 -4.23 -4.20
CA PHE A 128 -0.60 -3.73 -4.76
C PHE A 128 -1.52 -4.86 -5.28
N PRO A 129 -1.06 -5.81 -6.12
CA PRO A 129 -1.91 -6.94 -6.52
C PRO A 129 -2.30 -7.85 -5.34
N ALA A 130 -1.43 -8.01 -4.33
CA ALA A 130 -1.79 -8.75 -3.11
C ALA A 130 -2.90 -8.06 -2.30
N PHE A 131 -2.83 -6.73 -2.16
CA PHE A 131 -3.86 -5.91 -1.53
C PHE A 131 -5.21 -6.03 -2.26
N LEU A 132 -5.21 -5.92 -3.59
CA LEU A 132 -6.42 -6.06 -4.40
C LEU A 132 -7.00 -7.48 -4.30
N GLY A 133 -6.15 -8.51 -4.36
CA GLY A 133 -6.56 -9.91 -4.24
C GLY A 133 -7.24 -10.20 -2.90
N ALA A 134 -6.63 -9.77 -1.79
CA ALA A 134 -7.20 -9.91 -0.45
C ALA A 134 -8.49 -9.12 -0.29
N SER A 135 -8.55 -7.89 -0.80
CA SER A 135 -9.76 -7.05 -0.73
C SER A 135 -10.93 -7.69 -1.47
N PHE A 136 -10.70 -8.19 -2.69
CA PHE A 136 -11.72 -8.88 -3.49
C PHE A 136 -12.21 -10.15 -2.80
N ALA A 137 -11.29 -11.00 -2.32
CA ALA A 137 -11.62 -12.24 -1.61
C ALA A 137 -12.48 -12.00 -0.37
N CYS A 138 -12.31 -10.85 0.28
CA CYS A 138 -13.03 -10.47 1.50
C CYS A 138 -14.22 -9.53 1.28
N GLY A 139 -14.59 -9.27 0.02
CA GLY A 139 -15.71 -8.40 -0.33
C GLY A 139 -15.56 -6.98 0.21
N ILE A 140 -14.33 -6.47 0.25
CA ILE A 140 -14.00 -5.09 0.57
C ILE A 140 -14.04 -4.30 -0.75
N PRO A 141 -14.93 -3.30 -0.89
CA PRO A 141 -14.93 -2.42 -2.04
C PRO A 141 -13.59 -1.68 -2.09
N VAL A 142 -12.89 -1.79 -3.22
CA VAL A 142 -11.73 -0.98 -3.55
C VAL A 142 -12.19 0.00 -4.63
N VAL A 143 -12.19 1.30 -4.30
CA VAL A 143 -12.52 2.40 -5.22
C VAL A 143 -11.30 2.85 -5.97
#